data_AF-U1N4I6-F1
#
_entry.id   AF-U1N4I6-F1
#
_cell.length_a   1.000
_cell.length_b   1.000
_cell.length_c   1.000
_cell.angle_alpha   90.00
_cell.angle_beta   90.00
_cell.angle_gamma   90.00
#
_symmetry.space_group_name_H-M   'P 1'
#
loop_
_entity.id
_entity.type
_entity.pdbx_description
1 polymer ?
#
loop_
_entity_poly.entity_id
_entity_poly.type
_entity_poly.pdbx_seq_one_letter_code
_entity_poly.pdbx_strand_id
1 'polypeptide(L)'
;MELVWRLQREAPPGRVRYHLGNHELAILLPTFVHWPRAYSTTLDTDEQRAFLTRVAEGDVTVAYEGYEYTYSHAGRNKAFEAADVNAQIQAAASELLTEGLTQPTQKRIASNYATICQLGRNGGRGADAGLCWMDFAHLEPSAPPQIVGHSKKLKPVRKGNVVCGNVIRANNATPGGEGVLIEEPGGDGLTAIRRSPDGGVLVTHDI
;
A
#
# COMPACT_ATOMS: atom_id res chain seq x y z
N MET A 1 -6.32 -10.57 -10.21
CA MET A 1 -6.68 -9.16 -9.97
C MET A 1 -8.09 -8.78 -10.44
N GLU A 2 -8.78 -9.65 -11.19
CA GLU A 2 -10.12 -9.39 -11.73
C GLU A 2 -11.16 -8.90 -10.71
N LEU A 3 -11.16 -9.44 -9.48
CA LEU A 3 -12.10 -9.00 -8.44
C LEU A 3 -11.97 -7.51 -8.13
N VAL A 4 -10.75 -7.03 -7.86
CA VAL A 4 -10.50 -5.62 -7.51
C VAL A 4 -10.89 -4.71 -8.67
N TRP A 5 -10.53 -5.11 -9.89
CA TRP A 5 -10.89 -4.41 -11.11
C TRP A 5 -12.39 -4.31 -11.31
N ARG A 6 -13.13 -5.39 -11.07
CA ARG A 6 -14.59 -5.40 -11.13
C ARG A 6 -15.18 -4.46 -10.07
N LEU A 7 -14.70 -4.54 -8.82
CA LEU A 7 -15.15 -3.67 -7.74
C LEU A 7 -14.93 -2.18 -8.07
N GLN A 8 -13.80 -1.81 -8.67
CA GLN A 8 -13.54 -0.44 -9.12
C GLN A 8 -14.49 0.02 -10.23
N ARG A 9 -14.87 -0.87 -11.16
CA ARG A 9 -15.82 -0.55 -12.24
C ARG A 9 -17.27 -0.43 -11.77
N GLU A 10 -17.68 -1.27 -10.83
CA GLU A 10 -19.06 -1.37 -10.37
C GLU A 10 -19.40 -0.34 -9.27
N ALA A 11 -18.40 0.07 -8.48
CA ALA A 11 -18.60 1.08 -7.44
C ALA A 11 -18.55 2.51 -8.03
N PRO A 12 -19.20 3.50 -7.38
CA PRO A 12 -19.01 4.90 -7.74
C PRO A 12 -17.53 5.29 -7.73
N PRO A 13 -17.09 6.21 -8.61
CA PRO A 13 -15.69 6.59 -8.72
C PRO A 13 -15.05 6.93 -7.37
N GLY A 14 -13.91 6.29 -7.10
CA GLY A 14 -13.13 6.51 -5.90
C GLY A 14 -13.60 5.80 -4.62
N ARG A 15 -14.70 5.03 -4.67
CA ARG A 15 -15.15 4.20 -3.54
C ARG A 15 -14.29 2.96 -3.30
N VAL A 16 -13.65 2.46 -4.36
CA VAL A 16 -12.69 1.36 -4.27
C VAL A 16 -11.34 1.90 -4.73
N ARG A 17 -10.40 1.98 -3.80
CA ARG A 17 -9.02 2.42 -4.06
C ARG A 17 -8.08 1.23 -3.95
N TYR A 18 -7.43 0.88 -5.04
CA TYR A 18 -6.32 -0.06 -5.02
C TYR A 18 -5.03 0.76 -4.95
N HIS A 19 -4.26 0.60 -3.87
CA HIS A 19 -2.96 1.25 -3.75
C HIS A 19 -1.81 0.23 -3.73
N LEU A 20 -0.63 0.67 -4.18
CA LEU A 20 0.56 -0.12 -4.39
C LEU A 20 1.22 -0.51 -3.06
N GLY A 21 1.44 -1.81 -2.88
CA GLY A 21 2.37 -2.34 -1.91
C GLY A 21 3.73 -2.68 -2.50
N ASN A 22 4.62 -3.19 -1.65
CA ASN A 22 5.92 -3.74 -2.06
C ASN A 22 5.78 -4.88 -3.09
N HIS A 23 4.69 -5.65 -3.04
CA HIS A 23 4.41 -6.70 -4.00
C HIS A 23 4.02 -6.15 -5.37
N GLU A 24 3.13 -5.16 -5.44
CA GLU A 24 2.86 -4.48 -6.70
C GLU A 24 4.11 -3.82 -7.28
N LEU A 25 4.97 -3.25 -6.44
CA LEU A 25 6.22 -2.67 -6.91
C LEU A 25 7.16 -3.70 -7.54
N ALA A 26 7.14 -4.95 -7.08
CA ALA A 26 7.89 -6.03 -7.72
C ALA A 26 7.37 -6.38 -9.13
N ILE A 27 6.13 -6.00 -9.48
CA ILE A 27 5.62 -6.10 -10.86
C ILE A 27 6.26 -5.03 -11.76
N LEU A 28 6.47 -3.82 -11.24
CA LEU A 28 7.13 -2.71 -11.96
C LEU A 28 8.64 -2.93 -12.06
N LEU A 29 9.24 -3.48 -11.00
CA LEU A 29 10.68 -3.54 -10.79
C LEU A 29 11.16 -4.99 -10.49
N PRO A 30 10.85 -5.99 -11.34
CA PRO A 30 11.14 -7.40 -11.06
C PRO A 30 12.64 -7.73 -10.94
N THR A 31 13.53 -6.87 -11.44
CA THR A 31 14.99 -7.06 -11.31
C THR A 31 15.52 -6.76 -9.91
N PHE A 32 14.75 -6.08 -9.06
CA PHE A 32 15.15 -5.71 -7.71
C PHE A 32 14.71 -6.70 -6.64
N VAL A 33 13.73 -7.54 -6.97
CA VAL A 33 13.04 -8.34 -5.98
C VAL A 33 12.79 -9.74 -6.54
N HIS A 34 13.44 -10.74 -5.95
CA HIS A 34 13.32 -12.13 -6.37
C HIS A 34 12.51 -12.91 -5.33
N TRP A 35 11.18 -12.88 -5.46
CA TRP A 35 10.25 -13.60 -4.58
C TRP A 35 9.61 -14.78 -5.33
N PRO A 36 10.29 -15.92 -5.43
CA PRO A 36 9.76 -17.05 -6.19
C PRO A 36 8.38 -17.47 -5.67
N ARG A 37 7.43 -17.65 -6.59
CA ARG A 37 6.03 -18.03 -6.34
C ARG A 37 5.14 -16.93 -5.74
N ALA A 38 5.60 -15.68 -5.67
CA ALA A 38 4.72 -14.56 -5.37
C ALA A 38 3.98 -14.13 -6.65
N TYR A 39 2.68 -13.82 -6.56
CA TYR A 39 1.87 -13.38 -7.73
C TYR A 39 2.55 -12.26 -8.50
N SER A 40 3.19 -11.32 -7.78
CA SER A 40 3.92 -10.17 -8.32
C SER A 40 5.11 -10.51 -9.22
N THR A 41 5.57 -11.76 -9.21
CA THR A 41 6.71 -12.25 -10.00
C THR A 41 6.34 -13.43 -10.90
N THR A 42 5.08 -13.83 -10.91
CA THR A 42 4.56 -14.95 -11.71
C THR A 42 3.54 -14.49 -12.75
N LEU A 43 3.28 -13.19 -12.87
CA LEU A 43 2.46 -12.64 -13.95
C LEU A 43 3.15 -12.88 -15.29
N ASP A 44 2.36 -13.24 -16.31
CA ASP A 44 2.87 -13.25 -17.68
C ASP A 44 3.04 -11.82 -18.22
N THR A 45 3.57 -11.70 -19.44
CA THR A 45 3.85 -10.40 -20.08
C THR A 45 2.58 -9.57 -20.31
N ASP A 46 1.45 -10.21 -20.61
CA ASP A 46 0.20 -9.51 -20.91
C ASP A 46 -0.48 -9.05 -19.62
N GLU A 47 -0.47 -9.88 -18.58
CA GLU A 47 -0.93 -9.50 -17.23
C GLU A 47 -0.10 -8.36 -16.64
N GLN A 48 1.23 -8.40 -16.81
CA GLN A 48 2.13 -7.33 -16.36
C GLN A 48 1.85 -6.03 -17.13
N ARG A 49 1.68 -6.09 -18.46
CA ARG A 49 1.34 -4.93 -19.27
C ARG A 49 -0.03 -4.35 -18.88
N ALA A 50 -1.02 -5.20 -18.66
CA ALA A 50 -2.34 -4.79 -18.20
C ALA A 50 -2.26 -4.09 -16.83
N PHE A 51 -1.47 -4.60 -15.91
CA PHE A 51 -1.24 -3.94 -14.62
C PHE A 51 -0.56 -2.58 -14.76
N LEU A 52 0.52 -2.49 -15.53
CA LEU A 52 1.22 -1.22 -15.77
C LEU A 52 0.31 -0.19 -16.43
N THR A 53 -0.56 -0.61 -17.36
CA THR A 53 -1.54 0.27 -18.00
C THR A 53 -2.47 0.89 -16.96
N ARG A 54 -2.99 0.08 -16.03
CA ARG A 54 -3.84 0.56 -14.92
C ARG A 54 -3.10 1.52 -13.98
N VAL A 55 -1.82 1.27 -13.71
CA VAL A 55 -0.99 2.21 -12.92
C VAL A 55 -0.83 3.53 -13.67
N ALA A 56 -0.54 3.49 -14.97
CA ALA A 56 -0.40 4.69 -15.81
C ALA A 56 -1.71 5.50 -15.93
N GLU A 57 -2.87 4.82 -15.94
CA GLU A 57 -4.20 5.42 -15.97
C GLU A 57 -4.65 5.97 -14.60
N GLY A 58 -3.91 5.67 -13.53
CA GLY A 58 -4.22 6.13 -12.17
C GLY A 58 -5.25 5.29 -11.42
N ASP A 59 -5.61 4.11 -11.95
CA ASP A 59 -6.50 3.15 -11.28
C ASP A 59 -5.82 2.43 -10.10
N VAL A 60 -4.49 2.40 -10.11
CA VAL A 60 -3.66 1.89 -9.01
C VAL A 60 -2.77 3.01 -8.51
N THR A 61 -2.94 3.42 -7.25
CA THR A 61 -2.30 4.62 -6.68
C THR A 61 -1.20 4.27 -5.68
N VAL A 62 -0.31 5.20 -5.32
CA VAL A 62 0.61 5.03 -4.18
C VAL A 62 -0.11 5.37 -2.87
N ALA A 63 -0.92 6.43 -2.92
CA ALA A 63 -1.62 6.96 -1.76
C ALA A 63 -2.98 7.55 -2.14
N TYR A 64 -3.81 7.80 -1.14
CA TYR A 64 -5.05 8.56 -1.27
C TYR A 64 -5.41 9.25 0.05
N GLU A 65 -6.18 10.33 -0.04
CA GLU A 65 -6.67 11.05 1.13
C GLU A 65 -7.96 10.42 1.66
N GLY A 66 -8.02 10.23 2.98
CA GLY A 66 -9.22 9.93 3.75
C GLY A 66 -9.91 11.21 4.25
N TYR A 67 -10.55 11.12 5.41
CA TYR A 67 -11.11 12.28 6.10
C TYR A 67 -10.03 13.11 6.79
N GLU A 68 -9.20 12.48 7.62
CA GLU A 68 -8.11 13.09 8.40
C GLU A 68 -6.76 12.45 8.12
N TYR A 69 -6.74 11.26 7.52
CA TYR A 69 -5.53 10.46 7.32
C TYR A 69 -5.21 10.30 5.83
N THR A 70 -3.91 10.39 5.50
CA THR A 70 -3.42 9.93 4.19
C THR A 70 -3.15 8.43 4.26
N TYR A 71 -3.72 7.67 3.33
CA TYR A 71 -3.51 6.23 3.24
C TYR A 71 -2.37 5.92 2.29
N SER A 72 -1.45 5.07 2.71
CA SER A 72 -0.41 4.49 1.86
C SER A 72 0.00 3.12 2.39
N HIS A 73 0.76 2.34 1.62
CA HIS A 73 1.12 1.00 2.08
C HIS A 73 2.01 1.01 3.32
N ALA A 74 3.13 1.74 3.30
CA ALA A 74 4.12 1.74 4.39
C ALA A 74 4.18 3.05 5.19
N GLY A 75 3.72 4.16 4.62
CA GLY A 75 3.86 5.50 5.19
C GLY A 75 5.28 6.05 5.13
N ARG A 76 5.45 7.27 5.67
CA ARG A 76 6.71 8.00 5.72
C ARG A 76 6.75 8.99 6.88
N ASN A 77 7.94 9.29 7.40
CA ASN A 77 8.12 10.32 8.45
C ASN A 77 8.01 11.76 7.93
N LYS A 78 8.21 11.98 6.63
CA LYS A 78 8.10 13.30 5.99
C LYS A 78 6.75 13.43 5.30
N ALA A 79 6.19 14.64 5.31
CA ALA A 79 5.01 14.98 4.54
C ALA A 79 5.18 14.66 3.04
N PHE A 80 4.09 14.26 2.42
CA PHE A 80 3.95 14.03 0.99
C PHE A 80 2.49 14.24 0.61
N GLU A 81 2.26 14.68 -0.61
CA GLU A 81 0.92 14.83 -1.18
C GLU A 81 0.56 13.58 -1.98
N ALA A 82 -0.63 13.02 -1.78
CA ALA A 82 -1.05 11.83 -2.53
C ALA A 82 -1.03 12.08 -4.05
N ALA A 83 -1.44 13.27 -4.50
CA ALA A 83 -1.42 13.64 -5.91
C ALA A 83 -0.02 13.56 -6.52
N ASP A 84 1.00 14.06 -5.82
CA ASP A 84 2.38 14.10 -6.32
C ASP A 84 2.99 12.71 -6.45
N VAL A 85 2.78 11.84 -5.46
CA VAL A 85 3.31 10.47 -5.50
C VAL A 85 2.55 9.59 -6.49
N ASN A 86 1.27 9.88 -6.73
CA ASN A 86 0.47 9.21 -7.75
C ASN A 86 0.90 9.63 -9.16
N ALA A 87 1.15 10.91 -9.41
CA ALA A 87 1.67 11.40 -10.68
C ALA A 87 3.06 10.80 -11.00
N GLN A 88 3.92 10.69 -9.99
CA GLN A 88 5.23 10.03 -10.11
C GLN A 88 5.11 8.58 -10.57
N ILE A 89 4.22 7.79 -9.96
CA ILE A 89 4.09 6.37 -10.33
C ILE A 89 3.40 6.16 -11.68
N GLN A 90 2.48 7.04 -12.06
CA GLN A 90 1.86 7.04 -13.39
C GLN A 90 2.91 7.30 -14.48
N ALA A 91 3.80 8.28 -14.25
CA ALA A 91 4.93 8.55 -15.14
C ALA A 91 5.89 7.35 -15.24
N ALA A 92 6.23 6.75 -14.10
CA ALA A 92 7.06 5.55 -14.06
C ALA A 92 6.47 4.37 -14.85
N ALA A 93 5.17 4.12 -14.69
CA ALA A 93 4.49 3.05 -15.41
C ALA A 93 4.41 3.33 -16.92
N SER A 94 4.17 4.58 -17.31
CA SER A 94 4.16 5.01 -18.72
C SER A 94 5.53 4.82 -19.39
N GLU A 95 6.60 5.14 -18.67
CA GLU A 95 7.98 4.92 -19.13
C GLU A 95 8.28 3.42 -19.29
N LEU A 96 7.87 2.58 -18.33
CA LEU A 96 8.03 1.12 -18.41
C LEU A 96 7.23 0.50 -19.57
N LEU A 97 6.04 1.03 -19.88
CA LEU A 97 5.24 0.59 -21.03
C LEU A 97 5.89 0.95 -22.36
N THR A 98 6.56 2.10 -22.43
CA THR A 98 7.18 2.61 -23.66
C THR A 98 8.55 1.96 -23.91
N GLU A 99 9.38 1.88 -22.89
CA GLU A 99 10.77 1.43 -23.00
C GLU A 99 10.97 -0.06 -22.67
N GLY A 100 9.96 -0.69 -22.08
CA GLY A 100 10.02 -2.07 -21.61
C GLY A 100 10.74 -2.23 -20.27
N LEU A 101 10.63 -3.42 -19.70
CA LEU A 101 11.16 -3.74 -18.37
C LEU A 101 12.64 -4.15 -18.40
N THR A 102 13.49 -3.42 -19.11
CA THR A 102 14.92 -3.71 -19.09
C THR A 102 15.55 -3.36 -17.75
N GLN A 103 16.65 -4.04 -17.36
CA GLN A 103 17.33 -3.72 -16.10
C GLN A 103 17.80 -2.23 -16.04
N PRO A 104 18.35 -1.62 -17.11
CA PRO A 104 18.65 -0.19 -17.12
C PRO A 104 17.43 0.71 -16.85
N THR A 105 16.30 0.45 -17.52
CA THR A 105 15.05 1.20 -17.31
C THR A 105 14.60 1.09 -15.86
N GLN A 106 14.51 -0.14 -15.32
CA GLN A 106 14.11 -0.35 -13.93
C GLN A 106 15.04 0.34 -12.93
N LYS A 107 16.36 0.36 -13.16
CA LYS A 107 17.32 1.10 -12.32
C LYS A 107 17.09 2.59 -12.32
N ARG A 108 16.81 3.17 -13.49
CA ARG A 108 16.48 4.58 -13.60
C ARG A 108 15.16 4.91 -12.89
N ILE A 109 14.12 4.10 -13.09
CA ILE A 109 12.84 4.23 -12.36
C ILE A 109 13.04 4.18 -10.84
N ALA A 110 13.75 3.16 -10.34
CA ALA A 110 14.00 3.03 -8.90
C ALA A 110 14.74 4.24 -8.31
N SER A 111 15.66 4.84 -9.08
CA SER A 111 16.40 6.04 -8.70
C SER A 111 15.55 7.31 -8.74
N ASN A 112 14.83 7.54 -9.84
CA ASN A 112 14.04 8.77 -10.06
C ASN A 112 12.83 8.87 -9.13
N TYR A 113 12.26 7.72 -8.76
CA TYR A 113 11.06 7.64 -7.93
C TYR A 113 11.35 7.07 -6.54
N ALA A 114 12.51 7.42 -5.96
CA ALA A 114 13.01 6.90 -4.70
C ALA A 114 12.04 7.08 -3.51
N THR A 115 11.25 8.17 -3.49
CA THR A 115 10.21 8.39 -2.47
C THR A 115 9.25 7.20 -2.34
N ILE A 116 8.97 6.52 -3.45
CA ILE A 116 8.06 5.37 -3.53
C ILE A 116 8.88 4.08 -3.47
N CYS A 117 9.92 4.00 -4.31
CA CYS A 117 10.59 2.74 -4.67
C CYS A 117 11.75 2.35 -3.76
N GLN A 118 12.27 3.25 -2.91
CA GLN A 118 13.48 3.00 -2.14
C GLN A 118 13.28 1.81 -1.18
N LEU A 119 14.07 0.77 -1.34
CA LEU A 119 14.07 -0.41 -0.46
C LEU A 119 14.53 -0.08 0.97
N GLY A 120 15.39 0.93 1.12
CA GLY A 120 16.07 1.25 2.37
C GLY A 120 17.21 0.28 2.70
N ARG A 121 17.95 0.58 3.78
CA ARG A 121 19.11 -0.21 4.22
C ARG A 121 18.72 -1.62 4.70
N ASN A 122 19.70 -2.53 4.73
CA ASN A 122 19.61 -3.87 5.32
C ASN A 122 18.52 -4.79 4.73
N GLY A 123 18.29 -4.73 3.43
CA GLY A 123 17.44 -5.73 2.75
C GLY A 123 15.95 -5.42 2.73
N GLY A 124 15.55 -4.14 2.77
CA GLY A 124 14.29 -3.74 2.13
C GLY A 124 13.18 -3.19 3.02
N ARG A 125 13.43 -2.81 4.28
CA ARG A 125 12.38 -2.22 5.17
C ARG A 125 12.89 -1.19 6.19
N GLY A 126 14.05 -0.58 5.95
CA GLY A 126 14.70 0.35 6.88
C GLY A 126 14.02 1.72 7.03
N ALA A 127 14.55 2.57 7.91
CA ALA A 127 14.03 3.93 8.17
C ALA A 127 14.18 4.89 6.98
N ASP A 128 15.03 4.57 6.02
CA ASP A 128 15.22 5.30 4.76
C ASP A 128 14.42 4.70 3.60
N ALA A 129 13.58 3.68 3.85
CA ALA A 129 12.76 3.08 2.82
C ALA A 129 11.61 4.01 2.37
N GLY A 130 11.15 3.80 1.15
CA GLY A 130 10.05 4.55 0.53
C GLY A 130 8.67 4.06 0.97
N LEU A 131 7.65 4.70 0.39
CA LEU A 131 6.22 4.51 0.72
C LEU A 131 5.70 3.09 0.51
N CYS A 132 6.39 2.25 -0.26
CA CYS A 132 6.03 0.84 -0.42
C CYS A 132 6.81 -0.09 0.52
N TRP A 133 7.81 0.37 1.28
CA TRP A 133 8.80 -0.53 1.91
C TRP A 133 9.06 -0.27 3.39
N MET A 134 8.83 0.93 3.93
CA MET A 134 9.15 1.20 5.35
C MET A 134 8.45 0.23 6.33
N ASP A 135 9.17 -0.31 7.31
CA ASP A 135 8.51 -1.01 8.41
C ASP A 135 7.87 0.01 9.37
N PHE A 136 6.65 -0.26 9.83
CA PHE A 136 5.97 0.51 10.86
C PHE A 136 6.82 0.80 12.12
N ALA A 137 7.77 -0.08 12.47
CA ALA A 137 8.71 0.15 13.56
C ALA A 137 9.53 1.45 13.39
N HIS A 138 9.79 1.87 12.16
CA HIS A 138 10.58 3.04 11.81
C HIS A 138 9.76 4.32 11.61
N LEU A 139 8.43 4.23 11.60
CA LEU A 139 7.57 5.41 11.58
C LEU A 139 7.66 6.16 12.91
N GLU A 140 7.85 7.47 12.87
CA GLU A 140 7.95 8.30 14.07
C GLU A 140 6.56 8.70 14.58
N PRO A 141 6.36 8.83 15.91
CA PRO A 141 5.08 9.30 16.45
C PRO A 141 4.66 10.68 15.91
N SER A 142 5.63 11.52 15.57
CA SER A 142 5.45 12.86 15.01
C SER A 142 5.28 12.90 13.49
N ALA A 143 5.28 11.76 12.81
CA ALA A 143 5.00 11.71 11.39
C ALA A 143 3.60 12.32 11.08
N PRO A 144 3.34 12.76 9.84
CA PRO A 144 2.02 13.22 9.44
C PRO A 144 0.94 12.13 9.67
N PRO A 145 -0.33 12.50 9.91
CA PRO A 145 -1.43 11.56 10.08
C PRO A 145 -1.54 10.60 8.90
N GLN A 146 -1.35 9.31 9.16
CA GLN A 146 -1.34 8.28 8.11
C GLN A 146 -1.97 6.97 8.59
N ILE A 147 -2.65 6.27 7.68
CA ILE A 147 -3.06 4.88 7.88
C ILE A 147 -2.25 3.98 6.94
N VAL A 148 -1.61 2.96 7.53
CA VAL A 148 -0.64 2.11 6.83
C VAL A 148 -0.95 0.61 6.99
N GLY A 149 -0.47 -0.18 6.03
CA GLY A 149 -0.76 -1.61 5.93
C GLY A 149 0.46 -2.53 5.81
N HIS A 150 1.69 -2.03 5.72
CA HIS A 150 2.83 -2.86 5.38
C HIS A 150 3.22 -3.88 6.47
N SER A 151 3.19 -3.46 7.74
CA SER A 151 3.52 -4.36 8.86
C SER A 151 2.28 -5.05 9.39
N LYS A 152 2.39 -6.34 9.69
CA LYS A 152 1.29 -7.16 10.22
C LYS A 152 1.07 -6.87 11.70
N LYS A 153 -0.18 -6.78 12.14
CA LYS A 153 -0.57 -6.63 13.56
C LYS A 153 -1.72 -7.55 13.93
N LEU A 154 -1.82 -7.97 15.20
CA LEU A 154 -2.97 -8.77 15.67
C LEU A 154 -4.23 -7.92 15.85
N LYS A 155 -4.05 -6.64 16.17
CA LYS A 155 -5.09 -5.62 16.29
C LYS A 155 -4.54 -4.30 15.72
N PRO A 156 -5.37 -3.32 15.32
CA PRO A 156 -4.84 -2.05 14.89
C PRO A 156 -3.97 -1.41 15.98
N VAL A 157 -2.90 -0.71 15.57
CA VAL A 157 -1.95 -0.10 16.49
C VAL A 157 -1.66 1.33 16.06
N ARG A 158 -1.89 2.27 16.98
CA ARG A 158 -1.47 3.67 16.86
C ARG A 158 -0.04 3.87 17.38
N LYS A 159 0.72 4.70 16.67
CA LYS A 159 2.02 5.23 17.08
C LYS A 159 2.02 6.73 16.77
N GLY A 160 1.67 7.53 17.78
CA GLY A 160 1.42 8.96 17.61
C GLY A 160 0.32 9.21 16.58
N ASN A 161 0.66 9.88 15.49
CA ASN A 161 -0.29 10.21 14.42
C ASN A 161 -0.49 9.07 13.39
N VAL A 162 0.29 8.00 13.44
CA VAL A 162 0.25 6.93 12.44
C VAL A 162 -0.44 5.69 12.98
N VAL A 163 -1.34 5.10 12.18
CA VAL A 163 -2.10 3.92 12.57
C VAL A 163 -1.84 2.78 11.59
N CYS A 164 -1.45 1.63 12.11
CA CYS A 164 -1.28 0.41 11.33
C CYS A 164 -2.57 -0.42 11.38
N GLY A 165 -3.28 -0.51 10.26
CA GLY A 165 -4.57 -1.21 10.14
C GLY A 165 -4.48 -2.65 9.62
N ASN A 166 -3.30 -3.15 9.25
CA ASN A 166 -3.15 -4.50 8.68
C ASN A 166 -3.26 -5.60 9.74
N VAL A 167 -4.50 -6.05 9.95
CA VAL A 167 -4.83 -7.15 10.85
C VAL A 167 -5.10 -8.48 10.15
N ILE A 168 -5.43 -8.45 8.86
CA ILE A 168 -5.89 -9.63 8.12
C ILE A 168 -4.82 -10.72 8.10
N ARG A 169 -3.57 -10.37 7.80
CA ARG A 169 -2.53 -11.38 7.58
C ARG A 169 -2.02 -12.02 8.86
N ALA A 170 -1.97 -11.28 9.98
CA ALA A 170 -1.55 -11.84 11.27
C ALA A 170 -2.58 -12.79 11.85
N ASN A 171 -3.85 -12.56 11.54
CA ASN A 171 -4.97 -13.35 12.03
C ASN A 171 -5.53 -14.31 10.96
N ASN A 172 -4.78 -14.56 9.88
CA ASN A 172 -5.21 -15.50 8.86
C ASN A 172 -5.34 -16.91 9.48
N ALA A 173 -6.45 -17.59 9.20
CA ALA A 173 -6.82 -18.90 9.76
C ALA A 173 -7.05 -18.96 11.28
N THR A 174 -7.14 -17.83 11.98
CA THR A 174 -7.62 -17.79 13.37
C THR A 174 -9.13 -17.53 13.41
N PRO A 175 -9.92 -18.24 14.24
CA PRO A 175 -11.32 -17.88 14.47
C PRO A 175 -11.44 -16.43 14.96
N GLY A 176 -12.25 -15.62 14.28
CA GLY A 176 -12.38 -14.18 14.59
C GLY A 176 -11.20 -13.33 14.09
N GLY A 177 -10.44 -13.81 13.10
CA GLY A 177 -9.30 -13.06 12.57
C GLY A 177 -9.66 -11.92 11.62
N GLU A 178 -10.93 -11.79 11.27
CA GLU A 178 -11.45 -10.75 10.39
C GLU A 178 -11.53 -9.41 11.12
N GLY A 179 -11.02 -8.36 10.51
CA GLY A 179 -11.11 -7.02 11.07
C GLY A 179 -11.04 -5.94 10.00
N VAL A 180 -11.77 -4.86 10.24
CA VAL A 180 -11.78 -3.64 9.43
C VAL A 180 -11.49 -2.44 10.32
N LEU A 181 -10.79 -1.47 9.75
CA LEU A 181 -10.58 -0.17 10.36
C LEU A 181 -11.42 0.83 9.56
N ILE A 182 -12.24 1.59 10.27
CA ILE A 182 -13.13 2.62 9.72
C ILE A 182 -12.60 3.96 10.21
N GLU A 183 -12.38 4.85 9.27
CA GLU A 183 -12.16 6.27 9.58
C GLU A 183 -13.52 6.95 9.56
N GLU A 184 -13.91 7.51 10.71
CA GLU A 184 -15.21 8.13 10.87
C GLU A 184 -15.18 9.55 10.26
N PRO A 185 -16.26 9.98 9.58
CA PRO A 185 -16.34 11.33 9.03
C PRO A 185 -16.36 12.38 10.15
N GLY A 186 -15.98 13.62 9.83
CA GLY A 186 -16.14 14.75 10.75
C GLY A 186 -15.14 14.82 11.91
N GLY A 187 -14.12 13.95 11.93
CA GLY A 187 -13.10 13.93 12.98
C GLY A 187 -13.48 13.10 14.21
N ASP A 188 -14.45 12.19 14.06
CA ASP A 188 -14.90 11.27 15.12
C ASP A 188 -13.93 10.09 15.36
N GLY A 189 -12.72 10.17 14.81
CA GLY A 189 -11.63 9.23 15.07
C GLY A 189 -11.70 7.95 14.24
N LEU A 190 -11.15 6.87 14.80
CA LEU A 190 -11.01 5.58 14.13
C LEU A 190 -11.71 4.47 14.91
N THR A 191 -12.58 3.74 14.23
CA THR A 191 -13.28 2.56 14.76
C THR A 191 -12.68 1.28 14.18
N ALA A 192 -12.22 0.37 15.04
CA ALA A 192 -11.87 -0.99 14.65
C ALA A 192 -13.04 -1.93 14.96
N ILE A 193 -13.49 -2.65 13.94
CA ILE A 193 -14.47 -3.73 14.07
C ILE A 193 -13.74 -5.04 13.81
N ARG A 194 -13.77 -5.95 14.77
CA ARG A 194 -13.14 -7.27 14.69
C ARG A 194 -14.13 -8.36 15.05
N ARG A 195 -14.09 -9.48 14.34
CA ARG A 195 -14.83 -10.66 14.74
C ARG A 195 -14.16 -11.29 15.97
N SER A 196 -14.92 -11.87 16.90
CA SER A 196 -14.35 -12.64 18.02
C SER A 196 -14.35 -14.14 17.72
N PRO A 197 -13.53 -14.94 18.44
CA PRO A 197 -13.45 -16.39 18.21
C PRO A 197 -14.78 -17.14 18.40
N ASP A 198 -15.69 -16.62 19.22
CA ASP A 198 -17.04 -17.16 19.48
C ASP A 198 -18.08 -16.72 18.44
N GLY A 199 -17.66 -15.99 17.40
CA GLY A 199 -18.55 -15.49 16.35
C GLY A 199 -19.19 -14.14 16.65
N GLY A 200 -18.92 -13.53 17.81
CA GLY A 200 -19.31 -12.16 18.13
C GLY A 200 -18.53 -11.09 17.36
N VAL A 201 -18.82 -9.83 17.69
CA VAL A 201 -18.18 -8.64 17.10
C VAL A 201 -17.67 -7.74 18.23
N LEU A 202 -16.39 -7.41 18.17
CA LEU A 202 -15.71 -6.46 19.05
C LEU A 202 -15.53 -5.14 18.32
N VAL A 203 -16.09 -4.08 18.89
CA VAL A 203 -15.93 -2.71 18.40
C VAL A 203 -14.99 -1.96 19.34
N THR A 204 -14.02 -1.26 18.79
CA THR A 204 -13.06 -0.43 19.54
C THR A 204 -12.99 0.94 18.87
N HIS A 205 -13.39 1.98 19.60
CA HIS A 205 -13.30 3.37 19.16
C HIS A 205 -11.95 3.99 19.56
N ASP A 206 -11.59 5.11 18.93
CA ASP A 206 -10.41 5.92 19.23
C ASP A 206 -9.09 5.11 19.25
N ILE A 207 -8.94 4.21 18.28
CA ILE A 207 -7.70 3.44 18.04
C ILE A 207 -6.51 4.36 17.91
#